data_AF-A0A2N5DYF2-F1
#
_entry.id   AF-A0A2N5DYF2-F1
#
_cell.length_a   1.000
_cell.length_b   1.000
_cell.length_c   1.000
_cell.angle_alpha   90.00
_cell.angle_beta   90.00
_cell.angle_gamma   90.00
#
_symmetry.space_group_name_H-M   'P 1'
#
loop_
_entity.id
_entity.type
_entity.pdbx_description
1 polymer ?
#
loop_
_entity_poly.entity_id
_entity_poly.type
_entity_poly.pdbx_seq_one_letter_code
_entity_poly.pdbx_strand_id
1 'polypeptide(L)'
;MISGREFLYNHLSPVTLTVADTLNINSTARLYVVEADANTPSRPAYRYYLADNTLSESDFLTSIQESEAYFLLTREKAKAEVKQGVLYLSTTGAVYKFTNTGSYRVGNNTYYVKIALSAAPE
;
A
#
# COMPACT_ATOMS: atom_id res chain seq x y z
N MET A 1 47.21 18.58 8.83
CA MET A 1 46.53 17.26 8.76
C MET A 1 45.07 17.51 8.44
N ILE A 2 44.52 16.75 7.50
CA ILE A 2 43.27 17.04 6.78
C ILE A 2 42.06 16.42 7.50
N SER A 3 40.97 17.18 7.53
CA SER A 3 39.54 16.78 7.60
C SER A 3 39.09 15.77 8.65
N GLY A 4 38.39 16.27 9.68
CA GLY A 4 37.24 15.57 10.24
C GLY A 4 35.98 16.04 9.53
N ARG A 5 35.52 15.31 8.51
CA ARG A 5 34.18 15.49 7.95
C ARG A 5 33.21 14.85 8.92
N GLU A 6 32.46 15.66 9.66
CA GLU A 6 31.30 15.20 10.41
C GLU A 6 30.20 14.89 9.40
N PHE A 7 30.10 13.61 9.03
CA PHE A 7 28.96 13.09 8.30
C PHE A 7 27.77 13.12 9.26
N LEU A 8 26.94 14.16 9.13
CA LEU A 8 25.58 14.13 9.66
C LEU A 8 24.87 12.95 9.00
N TYR A 9 24.87 11.80 9.67
CA TYR A 9 23.96 10.71 9.37
C TYR A 9 22.55 11.29 9.59
N ASN A 10 21.89 11.59 8.48
CA ASN A 10 20.45 11.75 8.42
C ASN A 10 19.83 10.47 9.01
N HIS A 11 19.50 10.48 10.31
CA HIS A 11 18.65 9.46 10.90
C HIS A 11 17.22 9.70 10.40
N LEU A 12 17.00 9.35 9.13
CA LEU A 12 15.66 9.10 8.62
C LEU A 12 15.20 7.84 9.35
N SER A 13 14.41 8.01 10.41
CA SER A 13 13.74 6.88 11.06
C SER A 13 12.98 6.11 9.98
N PRO A 14 13.24 4.81 9.77
CA PRO A 14 12.57 4.07 8.71
C PRO A 14 11.07 4.16 8.95
N VAL A 15 10.31 4.53 7.92
CA VAL A 15 8.85 4.41 7.96
C VAL A 15 8.57 2.93 8.21
N THR A 16 7.94 2.62 9.33
CA THR A 16 7.61 1.24 9.65
C THR A 16 6.35 0.90 8.84
N LEU A 17 6.51 -0.01 7.89
CA LEU A 17 5.41 -0.52 7.08
C LEU A 17 5.02 -1.90 7.62
N THR A 18 3.77 -2.02 8.07
CA THR A 18 3.24 -3.29 8.59
C THR A 18 2.05 -3.71 7.76
N VAL A 19 1.98 -4.98 7.37
CA VAL A 19 0.79 -5.51 6.68
C VAL A 19 -0.35 -5.66 7.69
N ALA A 20 -1.41 -4.89 7.47
CA ALA A 20 -2.61 -4.87 8.30
C ALA A 20 -3.71 -5.80 7.78
N ASP A 21 -3.66 -6.19 6.51
CA ASP A 21 -4.60 -7.13 5.90
C ASP A 21 -4.10 -7.65 4.54
N THR A 22 -4.62 -8.82 4.15
CA THR A 22 -4.44 -9.34 2.80
C THR A 22 -5.73 -9.97 2.28
N LEU A 23 -6.00 -9.80 0.99
CA LEU A 23 -7.15 -10.41 0.33
C LEU A 23 -6.76 -10.93 -1.06
N ASN A 24 -6.96 -12.24 -1.30
CA ASN A 24 -6.79 -12.79 -2.65
C ASN A 24 -7.93 -12.30 -3.55
N ILE A 25 -7.59 -11.62 -4.64
CA ILE A 25 -8.56 -11.10 -5.59
C ILE A 25 -8.91 -12.16 -6.64
N ASN A 26 -7.90 -12.87 -7.12
CA ASN A 26 -8.05 -13.95 -8.08
C ASN A 26 -6.83 -14.90 -7.98
N SER A 27 -6.68 -15.79 -8.95
CA SER A 27 -5.59 -16.79 -8.99
C SER A 27 -4.18 -16.21 -9.17
N THR A 28 -4.02 -14.91 -9.42
CA THR A 28 -2.71 -14.25 -9.56
C THR A 28 -2.55 -12.98 -8.73
N ALA A 29 -3.64 -12.27 -8.42
CA ALA A 29 -3.59 -11.00 -7.70
C ALA A 29 -3.96 -11.15 -6.22
N ARG A 30 -3.17 -10.52 -5.35
CA ARG A 30 -3.46 -10.32 -3.94
C ARG A 30 -3.44 -8.82 -3.61
N LEU A 31 -4.43 -8.38 -2.86
CA LEU A 31 -4.47 -7.08 -2.21
C LEU A 31 -3.65 -7.14 -0.93
N TYR A 32 -2.76 -6.18 -0.76
CA TYR A 32 -2.06 -5.93 0.50
C TYR A 32 -2.51 -4.57 1.05
N VAL A 33 -2.93 -4.57 2.31
CA VAL A 33 -3.25 -3.36 3.06
C VAL A 33 -2.11 -3.13 4.05
N VAL A 34 -1.43 -2.01 3.90
CA VAL A 34 -0.25 -1.65 4.69
C VAL A 34 -0.59 -0.46 5.54
N GLU A 35 -0.38 -0.60 6.84
CA GLU A 35 -0.38 0.53 7.76
C GLU A 35 1.00 1.18 7.69
N ALA A 36 1.03 2.45 7.27
CA ALA A 36 2.24 3.24 7.29
C ALA A 36 2.27 4.01 8.62
N ASP A 37 2.98 3.48 9.60
CA ASP A 37 3.23 4.19 10.85
C ASP A 37 4.38 5.18 10.60
N ALA A 38 3.99 6.39 10.20
CA ALA A 38 4.90 7.52 10.19
C ALA A 38 5.05 7.94 11.66
N ASN A 39 6.28 7.87 12.19
CA ASN A 39 6.78 8.33 13.52
C ASN A 39 6.27 9.71 13.99
N THR A 40 4.98 9.95 13.96
CA THR A 40 4.27 11.21 14.11
C THR A 40 2.88 10.91 14.68
N PRO A 41 2.38 11.68 15.65
CA PRO A 41 1.07 11.48 16.26
C PRO A 41 -0.13 11.72 15.31
N SER A 42 0.11 11.88 14.01
CA SER A 42 -0.87 12.27 13.00
C SER A 42 -1.58 11.07 12.36
N ARG A 43 -2.12 10.16 13.18
CA ARG A 43 -3.03 9.03 12.85
C ARG A 43 -2.52 8.02 11.77
N PRO A 44 -2.84 6.72 11.91
CA PRO A 44 -2.44 5.72 10.93
C PRO A 44 -3.01 6.05 9.54
N ALA A 45 -2.22 5.81 8.50
CA ALA A 45 -2.66 5.90 7.12
C ALA A 45 -2.51 4.53 6.45
N TYR A 46 -3.58 4.07 5.82
CA TYR A 46 -3.66 2.78 5.15
C TYR A 46 -3.36 2.95 3.67
N ARG A 47 -2.34 2.23 3.20
CA ARG A 47 -1.93 2.15 1.79
C ARG A 47 -2.34 0.82 1.21
N TYR A 48 -2.93 0.84 0.03
CA TYR A 48 -3.40 -0.38 -0.64
C TYR A 48 -2.59 -0.62 -1.90
N TYR A 49 -2.08 -1.85 -2.02
CA TYR A 49 -1.24 -2.30 -3.10
C TYR A 49 -1.78 -3.59 -3.71
N LEU A 50 -1.55 -3.76 -5.01
CA LEU A 50 -1.75 -5.05 -5.66
C LEU A 50 -0.39 -5.70 -5.88
N ALA A 51 -0.30 -6.98 -5.55
CA ALA A 51 0.89 -7.77 -5.80
C ALA A 51 0.49 -9.14 -6.35
N ASP A 52 1.50 -9.85 -6.86
CA ASP A 52 1.35 -11.24 -7.22
C ASP A 52 1.04 -12.09 -5.96
N ASN A 53 0.15 -13.08 -6.09
CA ASN A 53 -0.31 -13.88 -4.96
C ASN A 53 0.71 -14.94 -4.49
N THR A 54 1.76 -15.20 -5.28
CA THR A 54 2.87 -16.09 -4.91
C THR A 54 3.92 -15.35 -4.08
N LEU A 55 3.86 -14.02 -4.04
CA LEU A 55 4.80 -13.20 -3.29
C LEU A 55 4.55 -13.36 -1.78
N SER A 56 5.62 -13.57 -1.02
CA SER A 56 5.55 -13.59 0.44
C SER A 56 5.37 -12.18 0.99
N GLU A 57 4.85 -12.07 2.22
CA GLU A 57 4.68 -10.77 2.89
C GLU A 57 6.00 -10.00 3.05
N SER A 58 7.09 -10.67 3.44
CA SER A 58 8.41 -10.05 3.61
C SER A 58 8.98 -9.53 2.28
N ASP A 59 8.85 -10.33 1.21
CA ASP A 59 9.26 -9.92 -0.14
C ASP A 59 8.43 -8.74 -0.63
N PHE A 60 7.13 -8.72 -0.32
CA PHE A 60 6.22 -7.64 -0.66
C PHE A 60 6.64 -6.34 0.04
N LEU A 61 6.80 -6.37 1.37
CA LEU A 61 7.23 -5.22 2.16
C LEU A 61 8.57 -4.65 1.66
N THR A 62 9.50 -5.53 1.30
CA THR A 62 10.80 -5.14 0.71
C THR A 62 10.60 -4.45 -0.65
N SER A 63 9.72 -4.99 -1.50
CA SER A 63 9.42 -4.42 -2.81
C SER A 63 8.73 -3.05 -2.75
N ILE A 64 8.05 -2.72 -1.64
CA ILE A 64 7.31 -1.45 -1.50
C ILE A 64 8.02 -0.41 -0.63
N GLN A 65 9.19 -0.73 -0.06
CA GLN A 65 9.89 0.15 0.88
C GLN A 65 10.18 1.54 0.30
N GLU A 66 10.43 1.62 -1.01
CA GLU A 66 10.62 2.89 -1.74
C GLU A 66 9.56 3.13 -2.83
N SER A 67 8.49 2.31 -2.87
CA SER A 67 7.51 2.34 -3.96
C SER A 67 6.23 3.09 -3.60
N GLU A 68 5.87 4.06 -4.44
CA GLU A 68 4.60 4.80 -4.36
C GLU A 68 3.47 4.20 -5.22
N ALA A 69 3.60 2.93 -5.59
CA ALA A 69 2.64 2.20 -6.44
C ALA A 69 1.29 1.90 -5.76
N TYR A 70 1.03 2.42 -4.56
CA TYR A 70 -0.27 2.30 -3.92
C TYR A 70 -1.34 3.06 -4.72
N PHE A 71 -2.47 2.39 -4.94
CA PHE A 71 -3.60 2.94 -5.69
C PHE A 71 -4.62 3.62 -4.77
N LEU A 72 -4.58 3.36 -3.47
CA LEU A 72 -5.45 3.98 -2.47
C LEU A 72 -4.63 4.34 -1.22
N LEU A 73 -4.86 5.55 -0.72
CA LEU A 73 -4.37 6.04 0.57
C LEU A 73 -5.56 6.59 1.35
N THR A 74 -5.85 5.99 2.51
CA THR A 74 -6.98 6.38 3.37
C THR A 74 -6.57 6.52 4.81
N ARG A 75 -7.32 7.34 5.56
CA ARG A 75 -7.15 7.48 7.01
C ARG A 75 -7.59 6.25 7.80
N GLU A 76 -8.67 5.62 7.35
CA GLU A 76 -9.21 4.41 7.98
C GLU A 76 -9.12 3.23 7.02
N LYS A 77 -9.03 2.03 7.60
CA LYS A 77 -9.02 0.79 6.84
C LYS A 77 -10.35 0.63 6.11
N ALA A 78 -10.30 0.77 4.79
CA ALA A 78 -11.39 0.43 3.89
C ALA A 78 -11.71 -1.07 3.97
N LYS A 79 -13.00 -1.40 3.98
CA LYS A 79 -13.50 -2.75 3.74
C LYS A 79 -13.27 -3.11 2.28
N ALA A 80 -12.70 -4.28 2.03
CA ALA A 80 -12.41 -4.79 0.71
C ALA A 80 -13.28 -6.01 0.37
N GLU A 81 -13.86 -6.02 -0.82
CA GLU A 81 -14.64 -7.13 -1.34
C GLU A 81 -14.41 -7.26 -2.84
N VAL A 82 -14.42 -8.49 -3.35
CA VAL A 82 -14.24 -8.76 -4.78
C VAL A 82 -15.53 -9.32 -5.36
N LYS A 83 -16.08 -8.63 -6.36
CA LYS A 83 -17.29 -9.03 -7.07
C LYS A 83 -17.05 -8.94 -8.56
N GLN A 84 -17.30 -10.04 -9.29
CA GLN A 84 -17.20 -10.09 -10.76
C GLN A 84 -15.85 -9.59 -11.31
N GLY A 85 -14.74 -9.84 -10.60
CA GLY A 85 -13.40 -9.41 -11.01
C GLY A 85 -13.09 -7.92 -10.78
N VAL A 86 -13.98 -7.19 -10.11
CA VAL A 86 -13.77 -5.81 -9.65
C VAL A 86 -13.50 -5.81 -8.15
N LEU A 87 -12.50 -5.03 -7.72
CA LEU A 87 -12.22 -4.81 -6.32
C LEU A 87 -13.05 -3.61 -5.83
N TYR A 88 -13.98 -3.88 -4.92
CA TYR A 88 -14.80 -2.88 -4.26
C TYR A 88 -14.19 -2.53 -2.91
N LEU A 89 -13.96 -1.24 -2.70
CA LEU A 89 -13.42 -0.69 -1.46
C LEU A 89 -14.44 0.27 -0.88
N SER A 90 -14.67 0.18 0.43
CA SER A 90 -15.60 1.06 1.14
C SER A 90 -14.94 1.60 2.40
N THR A 91 -14.82 2.91 2.54
CA THR A 91 -14.23 3.57 3.70
C THR A 91 -15.12 4.69 4.23
N THR A 92 -15.09 4.88 5.54
CA THR A 92 -15.64 6.05 6.24
C THR A 92 -14.59 7.13 6.45
N GLY A 93 -13.31 6.79 6.31
CA GLY A 93 -12.20 7.72 6.53
C GLY A 93 -11.91 8.59 5.31
N ALA A 94 -11.18 9.69 5.56
CA ALA A 94 -10.67 10.55 4.50
C ALA A 94 -9.84 9.76 3.47
N VAL A 95 -10.10 10.02 2.20
CA VAL A 95 -9.35 9.49 1.05
C VAL A 95 -8.37 10.55 0.59
N TYR A 96 -7.08 10.25 0.64
CA TYR A 96 -6.01 11.18 0.25
C TYR A 96 -5.51 10.93 -1.18
N LYS A 97 -5.56 9.68 -1.63
CA LYS A 97 -5.20 9.29 -3.01
C LYS A 97 -6.09 8.13 -3.44
N PHE A 98 -6.59 8.18 -4.67
CA PHE A 98 -7.32 7.07 -5.28
C PHE A 98 -7.09 7.03 -6.79
N THR A 99 -6.83 5.84 -7.31
CA THR A 99 -6.90 5.53 -8.75
C THR A 99 -7.89 4.40 -8.99
N ASN A 100 -8.74 4.55 -10.01
CA ASN A 100 -9.77 3.57 -10.37
C ASN A 100 -9.21 2.28 -10.99
N THR A 101 -7.88 2.19 -11.12
CA THR A 101 -7.16 1.02 -11.60
C THR A 101 -5.93 0.83 -10.73
N GLY A 102 -5.71 -0.39 -10.27
CA GLY A 102 -4.46 -0.80 -9.62
C GLY A 102 -3.67 -1.70 -10.57
N SER A 103 -2.36 -1.57 -10.57
CA SER A 103 -1.44 -2.41 -11.36
C SER A 103 -0.63 -3.33 -10.47
N TYR A 104 -0.34 -4.53 -10.95
CA TYR A 104 0.60 -5.47 -10.33
C TYR A 104 1.43 -6.18 -11.40
N ARG A 105 2.59 -6.70 -11.01
CA ARG A 105 3.49 -7.41 -11.92
C ARG A 105 3.52 -8.89 -11.60
N VAL A 106 3.45 -9.73 -12.62
CA VAL A 106 3.69 -11.18 -12.55
C VAL A 106 4.78 -11.50 -13.55
N GLY A 107 5.99 -11.78 -13.05
CA GLY A 107 7.20 -11.83 -13.87
C GLY A 107 7.42 -10.52 -14.63
N ASN A 108 7.53 -10.60 -15.96
CA ASN A 108 7.74 -9.42 -16.82
C ASN A 108 6.45 -8.72 -17.27
N ASN A 109 5.28 -9.26 -16.92
CA ASN A 109 4.00 -8.75 -17.39
C ASN A 109 3.33 -7.87 -16.32
N THR A 110 2.76 -6.74 -16.74
CA THR A 110 1.94 -5.87 -15.88
C THR A 110 0.46 -6.16 -16.13
N TYR A 111 -0.26 -6.44 -15.06
CA TYR A 111 -1.69 -6.69 -15.04
C TYR A 111 -2.41 -5.57 -14.29
N TYR A 112 -3.71 -5.45 -14.54
CA TYR A 112 -4.53 -4.38 -13.99
C TYR A 112 -5.82 -4.94 -13.41
N VAL A 113 -6.24 -4.38 -12.27
CA VAL A 113 -7.54 -4.67 -11.64
C VAL A 113 -8.33 -3.38 -11.61
N LYS A 114 -9.62 -3.46 -11.99
CA LYS A 114 -10.56 -2.34 -11.87
C LYS A 114 -10.96 -2.18 -10.41
N ILE A 115 -11.00 -0.94 -9.95
CA ILE A 115 -11.23 -0.61 -8.55
C ILE A 115 -12.39 0.38 -8.46
N ALA A 116 -13.37 0.04 -7.65
CA ALA A 116 -14.48 0.91 -7.28
C ALA A 116 -14.32 1.31 -5.82
N LEU A 117 -14.32 2.61 -5.55
CA LEU A 117 -14.24 3.16 -4.20
C LEU A 117 -15.57 3.83 -3.84
N SER A 118 -16.13 3.44 -2.71
CA SER A 118 -17.19 4.18 -2.03
C SER A 118 -16.59 4.83 -0.79
N ALA A 119 -16.67 6.15 -0.72
CA ALA A 119 -16.28 6.92 0.46
C ALA A 119 -17.53 7.65 0.97
N ALA A 120 -17.96 7.32 2.18
CA ALA A 120 -19.01 8.05 2.87
C ALA A 120 -18.35 9.11 3.75
N PRO A 121 -18.83 10.37 3.77
CA PRO A 121 -18.37 11.35 4.74
C PRO A 121 -18.75 10.90 6.16
N GLU A 122 -17.85 11.17 7.12
CA GLU A 122 -18.11 11.02 8.57
C GLU A 122 -19.30 11.87 9.02
#